data_AF-A0A1V4ZCU0-F1
#
_entry.id   AF-A0A1V4ZCU0-F1
#
_cell.length_a   1.000
_cell.length_b   1.000
_cell.length_c   1.000
_cell.angle_alpha   90.00
_cell.angle_beta   90.00
_cell.angle_gamma   90.00
#
_symmetry.space_group_name_H-M   'P 1'
#
loop_
_entity.id
_entity.type
_entity.pdbx_description
1 polymer ?
#
loop_
_entity_poly.entity_id
_entity_poly.type
_entity_poly.pdbx_seq_one_letter_code
_entity_poly.pdbx_strand_id
1 'polypeptide(L)'
;MSVIGSETFQWEDSNKRGNIMYRLPRNIRLNDNIVVREDEIAVFYRDGKTMAYFDRPDRYALTSQNAPIVGALVKMLSGVEQKADVIYLQKRAFDGKFGSKQPYQFRDKEFGMVNLRVFGEFRYKVAGPENFVNQFVGTFNFATSAEVEERIKEQMVILVYNSIGELKNEGMGVADLAASLMNIEQVVLSKSNDHFAQYGVGIDKVSGLYISLPEEVQKAVDTRASMQVVGANYMQYQTGQSMRDAANNPSGGAAGVGVGVGAGIGMGYTMMDSMKQANSQPAPGQAPAAGPSVLCPKCGAQNAAGAKFCSNCGGKMTVDKVACPKCGAQINADSKFCPECGTSMAKKKCPKCGAEVAAGAKFCPECGTTVN
;
A
#
# COMPACT_ATOMS: atom_id res chain seq x y z
N MET A 1 2.37 -1.89 -58.67
CA MET A 1 3.74 -2.44 -58.65
C MET A 1 4.57 -1.65 -59.65
N SER A 2 5.65 -1.01 -59.18
CA SER A 2 6.60 -0.29 -60.04
C SER A 2 7.55 -1.27 -60.71
N VAL A 3 7.98 -0.97 -61.94
CA VAL A 3 8.74 -1.84 -62.86
C VAL A 3 10.16 -2.18 -62.36
N ILE A 4 10.57 -1.63 -61.22
CA ILE A 4 11.82 -1.96 -60.52
C ILE A 4 11.50 -2.15 -59.03
N GLY A 5 11.02 -3.35 -58.65
CA GLY A 5 11.05 -3.98 -57.30
C GLY A 5 10.81 -3.16 -56.02
N SER A 6 10.37 -1.91 -56.11
CA SER A 6 10.28 -0.93 -55.03
C SER A 6 8.83 -0.82 -54.59
N GLU A 7 8.62 -0.96 -53.29
CA GLU A 7 7.32 -0.76 -52.67
C GLU A 7 7.34 0.47 -51.77
N THR A 8 6.15 1.07 -51.62
CA THR A 8 5.95 2.20 -50.73
C THR A 8 5.20 1.72 -49.50
N PHE A 9 5.82 1.85 -48.35
CA PHE A 9 5.23 1.52 -47.06
C PHE A 9 4.65 2.76 -46.41
N GLN A 10 3.45 2.60 -45.89
CA GLN A 10 2.79 3.60 -45.06
C GLN A 10 2.04 2.87 -43.95
N TRP A 11 1.94 3.48 -42.78
CA TRP A 11 1.05 2.97 -41.76
C TRP A 11 -0.40 3.23 -42.17
N GLU A 12 -1.17 2.16 -42.37
CA GLU A 12 -2.58 2.27 -42.73
C GLU A 12 -3.44 2.75 -41.56
N ASP A 13 -4.41 3.61 -41.83
CA ASP A 13 -5.25 4.23 -40.80
C ASP A 13 -6.13 3.22 -40.04
N SER A 14 -6.45 2.08 -40.67
CA SER A 14 -7.10 0.92 -40.04
C SER A 14 -6.31 0.39 -38.83
N ASN A 15 -4.99 0.36 -38.95
CA ASN A 15 -4.06 -0.19 -37.97
C ASN A 15 -3.51 0.85 -37.00
N LYS A 16 -3.83 2.14 -37.17
CA LYS A 16 -3.34 3.23 -36.30
C LYS A 16 -4.12 3.37 -35.01
N ARG A 17 -5.45 3.40 -35.11
CA ARG A 17 -6.42 3.72 -34.05
C ARG A 17 -5.83 3.77 -32.63
N GLY A 18 -5.87 2.66 -31.89
CA GLY A 18 -5.39 2.57 -30.50
C GLY A 18 -3.93 2.15 -30.36
N ASN A 19 -3.18 2.04 -31.44
CA ASN A 19 -1.84 1.45 -31.44
C ASN A 19 -0.80 2.56 -31.31
N ILE A 20 -0.02 2.53 -30.21
CA ILE A 20 1.14 3.42 -30.02
C ILE A 20 2.28 3.09 -30.99
N MET A 21 2.35 1.84 -31.44
CA MET A 21 3.42 1.29 -32.27
C MET A 21 2.88 0.34 -33.33
N TYR A 22 3.47 0.38 -34.52
CA TYR A 22 3.27 -0.59 -35.58
C TYR A 22 4.60 -1.01 -36.21
N ARG A 23 4.93 -2.29 -36.09
CA ARG A 23 6.10 -2.89 -36.74
C ARG A 23 5.70 -3.38 -38.13
N LEU A 24 6.50 -3.03 -39.14
CA LEU A 24 6.25 -3.55 -40.49
C LEU A 24 6.40 -5.08 -40.51
N PRO A 25 5.48 -5.79 -41.20
CA PRO A 25 5.52 -7.26 -41.27
C PRO A 25 6.65 -7.78 -42.16
N ARG A 26 7.29 -6.91 -42.95
CA ARG A 26 8.44 -7.24 -43.79
C ARG A 26 9.55 -6.23 -43.58
N ASN A 27 10.78 -6.72 -43.72
CA ASN A 27 11.96 -5.87 -43.69
C ASN A 27 11.97 -5.03 -44.97
N ILE A 28 12.34 -3.76 -44.82
CA ILE A 28 12.53 -2.85 -45.95
C ILE A 28 13.85 -3.16 -46.67
N ARG A 29 13.89 -2.85 -47.96
CA ARG A 29 15.08 -3.01 -48.80
C ARG A 29 15.54 -1.67 -49.37
N LEU A 30 16.77 -1.66 -49.87
CA LEU A 30 17.24 -0.55 -50.69
C LEU A 30 16.28 -0.37 -51.89
N ASN A 31 15.94 0.89 -52.21
CA ASN A 31 14.90 1.30 -53.15
C ASN A 31 13.44 1.28 -52.67
N ASP A 32 13.14 0.76 -51.48
CA ASP A 32 11.80 0.96 -50.91
C ASP A 32 11.59 2.44 -50.50
N ASN A 33 10.34 2.86 -50.47
CA ASN A 33 9.94 4.17 -49.97
C ASN A 33 9.16 4.00 -48.68
N ILE A 34 9.32 4.94 -47.75
CA ILE A 34 8.46 5.04 -46.57
C ILE A 34 7.75 6.38 -46.56
N VAL A 35 6.51 6.40 -46.07
CA VAL A 35 5.72 7.62 -45.91
C VAL A 35 5.51 7.84 -44.42
N VAL A 36 6.01 8.97 -43.93
CA VAL A 36 5.82 9.40 -42.54
C VAL A 36 4.80 10.54 -42.57
N ARG A 37 3.74 10.40 -41.78
CA ARG A 37 2.74 11.47 -41.60
C ARG A 37 3.09 12.37 -40.42
N GLU A 38 2.35 13.46 -40.27
CA GLU A 38 2.63 14.48 -39.26
C GLU A 38 2.54 13.94 -37.83
N ASP A 39 1.62 13.02 -37.59
CA ASP A 39 1.36 12.34 -36.32
C ASP A 39 2.24 11.11 -36.08
N GLU A 40 3.20 10.83 -36.97
CA GLU A 40 4.01 9.62 -36.97
C GLU A 40 5.51 9.92 -36.80
N ILE A 41 6.21 8.93 -36.25
CA ILE A 41 7.67 8.84 -36.29
C ILE A 41 8.00 7.47 -36.86
N ALA A 42 8.82 7.41 -37.90
CA ALA A 42 9.34 6.14 -38.41
C ALA A 42 10.75 5.91 -37.85
N VAL A 43 10.93 4.78 -37.16
CA VAL A 43 12.20 4.38 -36.55
C VAL A 43 12.77 3.19 -37.30
N PHE A 44 14.02 3.31 -37.73
CA PHE A 44 14.76 2.28 -38.42
C PHE A 44 15.59 1.51 -37.40
N TYR A 45 15.32 0.23 -37.32
CA TYR A 45 15.89 -0.65 -36.33
C TYR A 45 16.62 -1.81 -37.02
N ARG A 46 17.84 -2.09 -36.57
CA ARG A 46 18.67 -3.15 -37.15
C ARG A 46 19.66 -3.66 -36.12
N ASP A 47 19.91 -4.97 -36.10
CA ASP A 47 20.96 -5.61 -35.31
C ASP A 47 20.95 -5.23 -33.81
N GLY A 48 19.76 -5.05 -33.24
CA GLY A 48 19.63 -4.70 -31.82
C GLY A 48 19.64 -3.20 -31.51
N LYS A 49 19.71 -2.32 -32.52
CA LYS A 49 19.89 -0.87 -32.33
C LYS A 49 19.02 -0.02 -33.26
N THR A 50 18.52 1.08 -32.71
CA THR A 50 17.96 2.18 -33.49
C THR A 50 19.08 2.87 -34.28
N MET A 51 18.92 2.94 -35.60
CA MET A 51 19.91 3.51 -36.52
C MET A 51 19.60 4.96 -36.87
N ALA A 52 18.32 5.24 -37.11
CA ALA A 52 17.82 6.56 -37.44
C ALA A 52 16.32 6.62 -37.14
N TYR A 53 15.79 7.81 -36.92
CA TYR A 53 14.35 8.05 -36.93
C TYR A 53 14.01 9.26 -37.79
N PHE A 54 12.82 9.25 -38.36
CA PHE A 54 12.25 10.33 -39.15
C PHE A 54 11.04 10.88 -38.41
N ASP A 55 11.13 12.13 -38.01
CA ASP A 55 10.09 12.86 -37.27
C ASP A 55 9.35 13.89 -38.14
N ARG A 56 9.83 14.19 -39.35
CA ARG A 56 9.16 15.13 -40.26
C ARG A 56 8.24 14.40 -41.23
N PRO A 57 7.04 14.94 -41.48
CA PRO A 57 6.14 14.37 -42.46
C PRO A 57 6.74 14.50 -43.87
N ASP A 58 7.06 13.38 -44.49
CA ASP A 58 7.56 13.32 -45.86
C ASP A 58 7.50 11.89 -46.42
N ARG A 59 7.73 11.78 -47.73
CA ARG A 59 8.03 10.50 -48.39
C ARG A 59 9.54 10.35 -48.52
N TYR A 60 10.11 9.45 -47.73
CA TYR A 60 11.53 9.17 -47.79
C TYR A 60 11.81 8.01 -48.75
N ALA A 61 12.48 8.32 -49.85
CA ALA A 61 13.00 7.32 -50.77
C ALA A 61 14.35 6.81 -50.27
N LEU A 62 14.46 5.50 -49.96
CA LEU A 62 15.69 4.86 -49.48
C LEU A 62 16.73 4.63 -50.59
N THR A 63 16.73 5.51 -51.59
CA THR A 63 17.70 5.62 -52.68
C THR A 63 18.48 6.93 -52.63
N SER A 64 17.92 7.94 -51.95
CA SER A 64 18.46 9.30 -51.98
C SER A 64 19.62 9.44 -51.02
N GLN A 65 20.84 9.54 -51.57
CA GLN A 65 22.04 9.87 -50.79
C GLN A 65 22.07 11.35 -50.34
N ASN A 66 21.13 12.17 -50.81
CA ASN A 66 21.18 13.63 -50.69
C ASN A 66 20.58 14.18 -49.38
N ALA A 67 19.83 13.38 -48.62
CA ALA A 67 19.40 13.78 -47.27
C ALA A 67 20.39 13.22 -46.23
N PRO A 68 20.88 13.98 -45.24
CA PRO A 68 21.93 13.54 -44.32
C PRO A 68 21.61 12.22 -43.58
N ILE A 69 20.36 12.07 -43.14
CA ILE A 69 19.87 10.89 -42.41
C ILE A 69 19.62 9.71 -43.37
N VAL A 70 19.00 9.97 -44.53
CA VAL A 70 18.71 8.93 -45.53
C VAL A 70 20.01 8.42 -46.17
N GLY A 71 20.98 9.29 -46.45
CA GLY A 71 22.27 8.93 -47.04
C GLY A 71 23.13 8.04 -46.14
N ALA A 72 23.12 8.29 -44.82
CA ALA A 72 23.75 7.38 -43.85
C ALA A 72 23.07 6.00 -43.85
N LEU A 73 21.75 5.98 -43.94
CA LEU A 73 20.97 4.75 -44.00
C LEU A 73 21.16 3.98 -45.33
N VAL A 74 21.24 4.68 -46.47
CA VAL A 74 21.47 4.13 -47.81
C VAL A 74 22.85 3.46 -47.89
N LYS A 75 23.91 4.12 -47.40
CA LYS A 75 25.25 3.52 -47.33
C LYS A 75 25.29 2.26 -46.48
N MET A 76 24.44 2.17 -45.45
CA MET A 76 24.34 1.01 -44.58
C MET A 76 23.49 -0.11 -45.19
N LEU A 77 22.40 0.23 -45.89
CA LEU A 77 21.57 -0.70 -46.65
C LEU A 77 22.22 -1.20 -47.95
N SER A 78 23.37 -0.66 -48.36
CA SER A 78 24.13 -1.15 -49.52
C SER A 78 25.08 -2.34 -49.23
N GLY A 79 25.15 -2.80 -47.97
CA GLY A 79 26.00 -3.93 -47.54
C GLY A 79 25.41 -5.34 -47.79
N VAL A 80 26.06 -6.37 -47.21
CA VAL A 80 25.76 -7.81 -47.44
C VAL A 80 24.35 -8.23 -46.98
N GLU A 81 23.78 -7.57 -45.97
CA GLU A 81 22.36 -7.70 -45.63
C GLU A 81 21.68 -6.33 -45.73
N GLN A 82 20.80 -6.19 -46.71
CA GLN A 82 20.07 -4.95 -47.04
C GLN A 82 18.71 -4.85 -46.34
N LYS A 83 18.59 -5.43 -45.14
CA LYS A 83 17.32 -5.56 -44.42
C LYS A 83 17.36 -4.72 -43.15
N ALA A 84 16.33 -3.90 -42.95
CA ALA A 84 16.07 -3.21 -41.69
C ALA A 84 14.60 -3.36 -41.32
N ASP A 85 14.31 -3.31 -40.02
CA ASP A 85 12.95 -3.19 -39.52
C ASP A 85 12.57 -1.72 -39.47
N VAL A 86 11.32 -1.42 -39.85
CA VAL A 86 10.73 -0.09 -39.65
C VAL A 86 9.60 -0.22 -38.65
N ILE A 87 9.71 0.58 -37.61
CA ILE A 87 8.71 0.70 -36.56
C ILE A 87 8.12 2.11 -36.64
N TYR A 88 6.82 2.19 -36.88
CA TYR A 88 6.09 3.44 -36.78
C TYR A 88 5.60 3.65 -35.36
N LEU A 89 5.73 4.88 -34.86
CA LEU A 89 5.27 5.32 -33.55
C LEU A 89 4.30 6.49 -33.72
N GLN A 90 3.26 6.56 -32.89
CA GLN A 90 2.38 7.75 -32.86
C GLN A 90 2.93 8.83 -31.92
N LYS A 91 2.89 10.08 -32.37
CA LYS A 91 3.27 11.26 -31.56
C LYS A 91 2.19 11.72 -30.59
N ARG A 92 0.94 11.41 -30.90
CA ARG A 92 -0.20 11.82 -30.07
C ARG A 92 -0.13 11.16 -28.70
N ALA A 93 -0.77 11.80 -27.72
CA ALA A 93 -0.97 11.18 -26.42
C ALA A 93 -2.12 10.15 -26.46
N PHE A 94 -2.00 9.16 -25.59
CA PHE A 94 -2.93 8.08 -25.34
C PHE A 94 -3.40 8.12 -23.90
N ASP A 95 -4.64 7.72 -23.68
CA ASP A 95 -5.20 7.53 -22.35
C ASP A 95 -5.17 6.04 -22.02
N GLY A 96 -4.61 5.69 -20.86
CA GLY A 96 -4.50 4.34 -20.35
C GLY A 96 -5.10 4.23 -18.96
N LYS A 97 -5.64 3.05 -18.62
CA LYS A 97 -6.03 2.71 -17.25
C LYS A 97 -5.01 1.76 -16.65
N PHE A 98 -4.57 2.02 -15.43
CA PHE A 98 -3.68 1.11 -14.69
C PHE A 98 -4.37 0.59 -13.44
N GLY A 99 -3.91 -0.58 -12.99
CA GLY A 99 -4.45 -1.22 -11.81
C GLY A 99 -3.51 -2.31 -11.31
N SER A 100 -3.37 -2.40 -10.00
CA SER A 100 -2.57 -3.45 -9.37
C SER A 100 -3.25 -4.81 -9.52
N LYS A 101 -2.58 -5.77 -10.17
CA LYS A 101 -3.05 -7.17 -10.29
C LYS A 101 -3.05 -7.87 -8.91
N GLN A 102 -2.03 -7.60 -8.10
CA GLN A 102 -1.88 -8.15 -6.75
C GLN A 102 -1.96 -7.03 -5.71
N PRO A 103 -2.50 -7.32 -4.51
CA PRO A 103 -2.48 -6.35 -3.42
C PRO A 103 -1.05 -6.09 -2.96
N TYR A 104 -0.76 -4.83 -2.68
CA TYR A 104 0.50 -4.39 -2.11
C TYR A 104 0.40 -4.31 -0.59
N GLN A 105 1.36 -4.89 0.11
CA GLN A 105 1.41 -4.86 1.56
C GLN A 105 1.96 -3.52 2.06
N PHE A 106 1.08 -2.75 2.68
CA PHE A 106 1.37 -1.47 3.30
C PHE A 106 1.33 -1.62 4.82
N ARG A 107 2.47 -1.44 5.48
CA ARG A 107 2.51 -1.38 6.96
C ARG A 107 2.05 -0.01 7.45
N ASP A 108 0.98 0.04 8.19
CA ASP A 108 0.46 1.20 8.89
C ASP A 108 0.76 1.12 10.39
N LYS A 109 0.90 2.28 11.06
CA LYS A 109 1.18 2.35 12.50
C LYS A 109 -0.03 1.97 13.35
N GLU A 110 -1.23 2.26 12.88
CA GLU A 110 -2.49 2.05 13.59
C GLU A 110 -3.14 0.72 13.21
N PHE A 111 -3.08 0.34 11.93
CA PHE A 111 -3.77 -0.85 11.40
C PHE A 111 -2.86 -2.06 11.16
N GLY A 112 -1.54 -1.93 11.37
CA GLY A 112 -0.60 -3.03 11.13
C GLY A 112 -0.39 -3.29 9.64
N MET A 113 -0.47 -4.54 9.17
CA MET A 113 -0.27 -4.86 7.76
C MET A 113 -1.59 -4.74 6.99
N VAL A 114 -1.65 -3.81 6.05
CA VAL A 114 -2.83 -3.53 5.21
C VAL A 114 -2.53 -3.88 3.76
N ASN A 115 -3.47 -4.51 3.08
CA ASN A 115 -3.35 -4.87 1.67
C ASN A 115 -4.04 -3.82 0.80
N LEU A 116 -3.27 -3.00 0.09
CA LEU A 116 -3.78 -1.93 -0.76
C LEU A 116 -3.82 -2.35 -2.22
N ARG A 117 -4.91 -2.02 -2.92
CA ARG A 117 -4.96 -2.06 -4.38
C ARG A 117 -5.11 -0.66 -4.93
N VAL A 118 -4.36 -0.35 -5.98
CA VAL A 118 -4.38 0.97 -6.63
C VAL A 118 -4.92 0.83 -8.04
N PHE A 119 -5.73 1.79 -8.44
CA PHE A 119 -6.31 1.92 -9.76
C PHE A 119 -6.25 3.37 -10.17
N GLY A 120 -6.18 3.64 -11.46
CA GLY A 120 -6.23 5.01 -11.95
C GLY A 120 -6.11 5.10 -13.45
N GLU A 121 -6.08 6.34 -13.93
CA GLU A 121 -5.95 6.67 -15.33
C GLU A 121 -4.73 7.57 -15.53
N PHE A 122 -4.11 7.46 -16.69
CA PHE A 122 -2.94 8.25 -17.02
C PHE A 122 -2.91 8.53 -18.51
N ARG A 123 -2.34 9.68 -18.86
CA ARG A 123 -2.12 10.10 -20.24
C ARG A 123 -0.63 10.01 -20.54
N TYR A 124 -0.28 9.28 -21.58
CA TYR A 124 1.10 8.99 -21.94
C TYR A 124 1.36 9.18 -23.43
N LYS A 125 2.61 9.42 -23.80
CA LYS A 125 3.05 9.56 -25.19
C LYS A 125 4.48 9.05 -25.36
N VAL A 126 4.89 8.84 -26.60
CA VAL A 126 6.31 8.60 -26.92
C VAL A 126 7.06 9.92 -26.78
N ALA A 127 8.00 9.97 -25.84
CA ALA A 127 8.87 11.13 -25.61
C ALA A 127 10.26 10.94 -26.23
N GLY A 128 10.78 9.71 -26.20
CA GLY A 128 12.10 9.36 -26.75
C GLY A 128 12.01 8.15 -27.67
N PRO A 129 11.85 8.32 -29.00
CA PRO A 129 11.68 7.24 -29.96
C PRO A 129 12.79 6.18 -29.92
N GLU A 130 14.04 6.61 -29.77
CA GLU A 130 15.20 5.71 -29.73
C GLU A 130 15.16 4.79 -28.50
N ASN A 131 14.98 5.36 -27.31
CA ASN A 131 14.86 4.60 -26.06
C ASN A 131 13.64 3.68 -26.08
N PHE A 132 12.51 4.17 -26.61
CA PHE A 132 11.28 3.39 -26.72
C PHE A 132 11.50 2.13 -27.56
N VAL A 133 12.04 2.27 -28.77
CA VAL A 133 12.27 1.11 -29.66
C VAL A 133 13.36 0.20 -29.09
N ASN A 134 14.47 0.74 -28.58
CA ASN A 134 15.54 -0.06 -27.99
C ASN A 134 15.06 -0.89 -26.78
N GLN A 135 14.19 -0.33 -25.92
CA GLN A 135 13.65 -1.06 -24.78
C GLN A 135 12.55 -2.04 -25.20
N PHE A 136 11.46 -1.56 -25.83
CA PHE A 136 10.31 -2.40 -26.08
C PHE A 136 10.52 -3.41 -27.22
N VAL A 137 11.10 -2.96 -28.34
CA VAL A 137 11.33 -3.84 -29.50
C VAL A 137 12.67 -4.56 -29.38
N GLY A 138 13.69 -3.90 -28.85
CA GLY A 138 15.01 -4.50 -28.72
C GLY A 138 15.16 -5.41 -27.51
N THR A 139 14.93 -4.87 -26.32
CA THR A 139 15.18 -5.60 -25.06
C THR A 139 14.06 -6.57 -24.75
N PHE A 140 12.80 -6.13 -24.84
CA PHE A 140 11.65 -6.98 -24.53
C PHE A 140 11.11 -7.77 -25.73
N ASN A 141 11.56 -7.44 -26.95
CA ASN A 141 11.11 -8.08 -28.20
C ASN A 141 9.58 -8.07 -28.37
N PHE A 142 8.92 -6.99 -27.98
CA PHE A 142 7.49 -6.82 -28.17
C PHE A 142 7.16 -6.59 -29.65
N ALA A 143 6.11 -7.26 -30.11
CA ALA A 143 5.64 -7.16 -31.48
C ALA A 143 4.40 -6.26 -31.60
N THR A 144 3.66 -6.08 -30.50
CA THR A 144 2.35 -5.43 -30.51
C THR A 144 2.26 -4.25 -29.55
N SER A 145 1.36 -3.31 -29.86
CA SER A 145 1.06 -2.17 -28.97
C SER A 145 0.48 -2.62 -27.62
N ALA A 146 -0.25 -3.74 -27.58
CA ALA A 146 -0.86 -4.23 -26.35
C ALA A 146 0.18 -4.67 -25.31
N GLU A 147 1.25 -5.34 -25.73
CA GLU A 147 2.36 -5.74 -24.85
C GLU A 147 3.09 -4.51 -24.28
N VAL A 148 3.31 -3.50 -25.11
CA VAL A 148 3.89 -2.22 -24.69
C VAL A 148 3.01 -1.55 -23.64
N GLU A 149 1.70 -1.44 -23.93
CA GLU A 149 0.75 -0.81 -23.03
C GLU A 149 0.65 -1.55 -21.69
N GLU A 150 0.63 -2.89 -21.69
CA GLU A 150 0.64 -3.68 -20.46
C GLU A 150 1.89 -3.41 -19.62
N ARG A 151 3.07 -3.36 -20.25
CA ARG A 151 4.31 -3.03 -19.53
C ARG A 151 4.30 -1.63 -18.94
N ILE A 152 3.80 -0.63 -19.68
CA ILE A 152 3.70 0.75 -19.17
C ILE A 152 2.75 0.80 -17.97
N LYS A 153 1.60 0.10 -18.02
CA LYS A 153 0.67 -0.01 -16.89
C LYS A 153 1.31 -0.62 -15.66
N GLU A 154 2.10 -1.68 -15.82
CA GLU A 154 2.84 -2.31 -14.71
C GLU A 154 3.86 -1.35 -14.08
N GLN A 155 4.59 -0.60 -14.90
CA GLN A 155 5.53 0.42 -14.41
C GLN A 155 4.82 1.57 -13.69
N MET A 156 3.63 1.97 -14.15
CA MET A 156 2.83 3.00 -13.49
C MET A 156 2.40 2.54 -12.08
N VAL A 157 1.95 1.29 -11.94
CA VAL A 157 1.59 0.72 -10.63
C VAL A 157 2.79 0.73 -9.67
N ILE A 158 3.98 0.35 -10.15
CA ILE A 158 5.21 0.39 -9.36
C ILE A 158 5.52 1.81 -8.89
N LEU A 159 5.45 2.80 -9.79
CA LEU A 159 5.69 4.20 -9.48
C LEU A 159 4.71 4.74 -8.42
N VAL A 160 3.43 4.39 -8.53
CA VAL A 160 2.41 4.75 -7.55
C VAL A 160 2.73 4.16 -6.19
N TYR A 161 3.11 2.89 -6.11
CA TYR A 161 3.49 2.26 -4.84
C TYR A 161 4.74 2.85 -4.21
N ASN A 162 5.76 3.18 -5.02
CA ASN A 162 6.96 3.87 -4.53
C ASN A 162 6.59 5.25 -3.97
N SER A 163 5.73 6.00 -4.67
CA SER A 163 5.27 7.32 -4.24
C SER A 163 4.50 7.27 -2.93
N ILE A 164 3.58 6.30 -2.78
CA ILE A 164 2.83 6.07 -1.53
C ILE A 164 3.78 5.64 -0.40
N GLY A 165 4.78 4.80 -0.70
CA GLY A 165 5.77 4.36 0.27
C GLY A 165 6.63 5.51 0.82
N GLU A 166 6.99 6.47 -0.02
CA GLU A 166 7.71 7.67 0.41
C GLU A 166 6.84 8.62 1.23
N LEU A 167 5.61 8.90 0.79
CA LEU A 167 4.66 9.72 1.54
C LEU A 167 4.37 9.14 2.94
N LYS A 168 4.36 7.81 3.04
CA LYS A 168 4.27 7.13 4.34
C LYS A 168 5.48 7.43 5.23
N ASN A 169 6.70 7.46 4.68
CA ASN A 169 7.89 7.80 5.44
C ASN A 169 7.85 9.26 5.94
N GLU A 170 7.14 10.13 5.23
CA GLU A 170 6.83 11.50 5.64
C GLU A 170 5.68 11.61 6.66
N GLY A 171 5.05 10.48 7.01
CA GLY A 171 4.04 10.40 8.07
C GLY A 171 2.61 10.15 7.59
N MET A 172 2.36 10.00 6.29
CA MET A 172 1.03 9.68 5.76
C MET A 172 0.54 8.31 6.23
N GLY A 173 -0.61 8.27 6.90
CA GLY A 173 -1.27 7.02 7.31
C GLY A 173 -2.25 6.51 6.26
N VAL A 174 -2.75 5.28 6.45
CA VAL A 174 -3.78 4.69 5.56
C VAL A 174 -5.07 5.53 5.54
N ALA A 175 -5.44 6.13 6.67
CA ALA A 175 -6.63 6.97 6.78
C ALA A 175 -6.53 8.25 5.94
N ASP A 176 -5.32 8.75 5.67
CA ASP A 176 -5.10 9.99 4.93
C ASP A 176 -5.10 9.79 3.41
N LEU A 177 -5.01 8.52 2.94
CA LEU A 177 -4.90 8.18 1.52
C LEU A 177 -6.07 8.73 0.72
N ALA A 178 -7.30 8.58 1.22
CA ALA A 178 -8.51 9.02 0.54
C ALA A 178 -8.57 10.55 0.41
N ALA A 179 -8.09 11.29 1.42
CA ALA A 179 -8.05 12.75 1.40
C ALA A 179 -6.88 13.30 0.56
N SER A 180 -5.84 12.50 0.37
CA SER A 180 -4.58 12.92 -0.26
C SER A 180 -4.42 12.42 -1.70
N LEU A 181 -5.46 11.87 -2.33
CA LEU A 181 -5.39 11.29 -3.68
C LEU A 181 -4.79 12.25 -4.71
N MET A 182 -5.24 13.52 -4.73
CA MET A 182 -4.69 14.52 -5.65
C MET A 182 -3.21 14.83 -5.38
N ASN A 183 -2.80 14.86 -4.11
CA ASN A 183 -1.39 15.06 -3.75
C ASN A 183 -0.55 13.88 -4.22
N ILE A 184 -1.05 12.65 -4.03
CA ILE A 184 -0.39 11.43 -4.52
C ILE A 184 -0.27 11.48 -6.05
N GLU A 185 -1.32 11.87 -6.77
CA GLU A 185 -1.29 12.03 -8.24
C GLU A 185 -0.19 13.00 -8.68
N GLN A 186 -0.04 14.15 -8.00
CA GLN A 186 1.02 15.11 -8.31
C GLN A 186 2.42 14.58 -8.01
N VAL A 187 2.61 13.86 -6.91
CA VAL A 187 3.90 13.23 -6.58
C VAL A 187 4.26 12.14 -7.58
N VAL A 188 3.29 11.34 -8.01
CA VAL A 188 3.49 10.33 -9.05
C VAL A 188 3.85 11.00 -10.37
N LEU A 189 3.15 12.06 -10.76
CA LEU A 189 3.43 12.80 -11.97
C LEU A 189 4.83 13.45 -11.95
N SER A 190 5.24 14.06 -10.83
CA SER A 190 6.55 14.72 -10.73
C SER A 190 7.72 13.73 -10.87
N LYS A 191 7.54 12.49 -10.40
CA LYS A 191 8.54 11.41 -10.52
C LYS A 191 8.45 10.62 -11.81
N SER A 192 7.35 10.77 -12.55
CA SER A 192 7.09 9.97 -13.74
C SER A 192 8.14 10.15 -14.82
N ASN A 193 8.68 11.36 -14.99
CA ASN A 193 9.69 11.62 -16.01
C ASN A 193 10.96 10.79 -15.76
N ASP A 194 11.48 10.81 -14.53
CA ASP A 194 12.69 10.06 -14.18
C ASP A 194 12.48 8.54 -14.30
N HIS A 195 11.28 8.06 -13.94
CA HIS A 195 10.93 6.65 -14.04
C HIS A 195 10.76 6.17 -15.49
N PHE A 196 10.12 6.98 -16.35
CA PHE A 196 9.73 6.59 -17.70
C PHE A 196 10.68 7.04 -18.81
N ALA A 197 11.59 7.99 -18.55
CA ALA A 197 12.57 8.48 -19.54
C ALA A 197 13.45 7.35 -20.11
N GLN A 198 13.80 6.36 -19.28
CA GLN A 198 14.58 5.18 -19.70
C GLN A 198 13.83 4.31 -20.71
N TYR A 199 12.50 4.32 -20.66
CA TYR A 199 11.62 3.62 -21.60
C TYR A 199 11.22 4.49 -22.79
N GLY A 200 11.69 5.75 -22.86
CA GLY A 200 11.29 6.70 -23.90
C GLY A 200 9.81 7.11 -23.84
N VAL A 201 9.16 6.92 -22.69
CA VAL A 201 7.74 7.26 -22.47
C VAL A 201 7.65 8.53 -21.65
N GLY A 202 6.75 9.45 -22.05
CA GLY A 202 6.39 10.62 -21.27
C GLY A 202 5.00 10.44 -20.68
N ILE A 203 4.82 10.85 -19.42
CA ILE A 203 3.51 10.88 -18.75
C ILE A 203 3.09 12.35 -18.66
N ASP A 204 1.98 12.69 -19.31
CA ASP A 204 1.44 14.05 -19.35
C ASP A 204 0.49 14.32 -18.18
N LYS A 205 -0.21 13.28 -17.70
CA LYS A 205 -1.20 13.40 -16.63
C LYS A 205 -1.40 12.07 -15.91
N VAL A 206 -1.63 12.14 -14.61
CA VAL A 206 -2.18 11.06 -13.78
C VAL A 206 -3.47 11.58 -13.14
N SER A 207 -4.54 10.79 -13.17
CA SER A 207 -5.83 11.20 -12.59
C SER A 207 -6.73 10.01 -12.26
N GLY A 208 -7.73 10.26 -11.43
CA GLY A 208 -8.72 9.24 -11.07
C GLY A 208 -8.10 8.14 -10.23
N LEU A 209 -7.06 8.46 -9.45
CA LEU A 209 -6.42 7.52 -8.55
C LEU A 209 -7.44 7.06 -7.51
N TYR A 210 -7.59 5.75 -7.39
CA TYR A 210 -8.46 5.09 -6.43
C TYR A 210 -7.66 4.02 -5.70
N ILE A 211 -7.68 4.08 -4.37
CA ILE A 211 -6.99 3.13 -3.50
C ILE A 211 -8.04 2.36 -2.72
N SER A 212 -8.16 1.07 -3.02
CA SER A 212 -9.08 0.18 -2.31
C SER A 212 -8.44 -0.31 -1.02
N LEU A 213 -9.17 -0.11 0.08
CA LEU A 213 -8.86 -0.59 1.42
C LEU A 213 -9.59 -1.91 1.70
N PRO A 214 -9.00 -2.85 2.47
CA PRO A 214 -9.73 -4.02 2.97
C PRO A 214 -10.93 -3.61 3.84
N GLU A 215 -12.01 -4.37 3.79
CA GLU A 215 -13.27 -4.07 4.50
C GLU A 215 -13.07 -3.92 6.02
N GLU A 216 -12.14 -4.68 6.62
CA GLU A 216 -11.79 -4.59 8.04
C GLU A 216 -11.21 -3.21 8.39
N VAL A 217 -10.34 -2.68 7.52
CA VAL A 217 -9.73 -1.35 7.71
C VAL A 217 -10.77 -0.27 7.45
N GLN A 218 -11.62 -0.44 6.43
CA GLN A 218 -12.71 0.51 6.15
C GLN A 218 -13.67 0.60 7.36
N LYS A 219 -14.10 -0.54 7.92
CA LYS A 219 -14.94 -0.57 9.12
C LYS A 219 -14.27 0.08 10.32
N ALA A 220 -12.97 -0.14 10.52
CA ALA A 220 -12.24 0.45 11.62
C ALA A 220 -12.09 1.97 11.46
N VAL A 221 -11.82 2.45 10.24
CA VAL A 221 -11.80 3.88 9.90
C VAL A 221 -13.17 4.52 10.11
N ASP A 222 -14.25 3.90 9.60
CA ASP A 222 -15.62 4.40 9.75
C ASP A 222 -16.07 4.44 11.21
N THR A 223 -15.73 3.39 11.98
CA THR A 223 -16.02 3.30 13.42
C THR A 223 -15.32 4.43 14.16
N ARG A 224 -14.04 4.68 13.87
CA ARG A 224 -13.29 5.76 14.50
C ARG A 224 -13.81 7.14 14.11
N ALA A 225 -14.09 7.36 12.83
CA ALA A 225 -14.70 8.59 12.35
C ALA A 225 -16.04 8.84 13.07
N SER A 226 -16.86 7.81 13.22
CA SER A 226 -18.14 7.92 13.94
C SER A 226 -17.97 8.24 15.43
N MET A 227 -16.98 7.65 16.11
CA MET A 227 -16.67 7.98 17.51
C MET A 227 -16.17 9.42 17.66
N GLN A 228 -15.33 9.89 16.74
CA GLN A 228 -14.79 11.25 16.74
C GLN A 228 -15.87 12.31 16.48
N VAL A 229 -16.80 12.05 15.56
CA VAL A 229 -17.93 12.95 15.27
C VAL A 229 -18.89 13.05 16.45
N VAL A 230 -19.16 11.93 17.12
CA VAL A 230 -20.11 11.89 18.25
C VAL A 230 -19.45 12.33 19.57
N GLY A 231 -18.12 12.47 19.61
CA GLY A 231 -17.37 12.76 20.84
C GLY A 231 -17.52 11.65 21.89
N ALA A 232 -17.91 10.44 21.45
CA ALA A 232 -18.26 9.33 22.31
C ALA A 232 -17.05 8.44 22.57
N ASN A 233 -16.89 8.01 23.81
CA ASN A 233 -15.85 7.07 24.19
C ASN A 233 -16.19 5.66 23.67
N TYR A 234 -15.20 4.79 23.41
CA TYR A 234 -15.42 3.46 22.80
C TYR A 234 -16.53 2.64 23.49
N MET A 235 -16.64 2.74 24.82
CA MET A 235 -17.71 2.12 25.62
C MET A 235 -19.12 2.63 25.29
N GLN A 236 -19.27 3.94 25.05
CA GLN A 236 -20.57 4.53 24.67
C GLN A 236 -20.96 4.10 23.25
N TYR A 237 -19.98 3.98 22.36
CA TYR A 237 -20.21 3.49 20.99
C TYR A 237 -20.65 2.01 20.98
N GLN A 238 -19.97 1.12 21.70
CA GLN A 238 -20.39 -0.28 21.83
C GLN A 238 -21.76 -0.42 22.50
N THR A 239 -22.05 0.39 23.53
CA THR A 239 -23.36 0.38 24.19
C THR A 239 -24.45 0.81 23.20
N GLY A 240 -24.22 1.87 22.42
CA GLY A 240 -25.13 2.31 21.37
C GLY A 240 -25.34 1.28 20.25
N GLN A 241 -24.29 0.58 19.81
CA GLN A 241 -24.42 -0.51 18.84
C GLN A 241 -25.22 -1.69 19.40
N SER A 242 -24.96 -2.11 20.64
CA SER A 242 -25.69 -3.21 21.29
C SER A 242 -27.19 -2.91 21.44
N MET A 243 -27.55 -1.64 21.71
CA MET A 243 -28.95 -1.20 21.72
C MET A 243 -29.58 -1.22 20.33
N ARG A 244 -28.82 -0.86 19.27
CA ARG A 244 -29.29 -0.94 17.88
C ARG A 244 -29.47 -2.38 17.41
N ASP A 245 -28.54 -3.28 17.72
CA ASP A 245 -28.62 -4.67 17.31
C ASP A 245 -29.77 -5.39 18.03
N ALA A 246 -30.02 -5.06 19.30
CA ALA A 246 -31.20 -5.54 20.02
C ALA A 246 -32.52 -5.00 19.42
N ALA A 247 -32.53 -3.78 18.88
CA ALA A 247 -33.70 -3.20 18.21
C ALA A 247 -33.93 -3.75 16.79
N ASN A 248 -32.85 -4.07 16.06
CA ASN A 248 -32.90 -4.55 14.67
C ASN A 248 -33.05 -6.07 14.52
N ASN A 249 -33.09 -6.83 15.63
CA ASN A 249 -33.31 -8.28 15.63
C ASN A 249 -34.62 -8.68 16.36
N PRO A 250 -35.82 -8.33 15.86
CA PRO A 250 -37.09 -8.62 16.53
C PRO A 250 -37.44 -10.11 16.59
N SER A 251 -36.85 -10.94 15.71
CA SER A 251 -37.20 -12.35 15.51
C SER A 251 -36.23 -13.34 16.16
N GLY A 252 -35.13 -12.87 16.74
CA GLY A 252 -34.13 -13.68 17.44
C GLY A 252 -34.40 -13.81 18.94
N GLY A 253 -35.54 -14.40 19.31
CA GLY A 253 -35.74 -14.93 20.66
C GLY A 253 -36.89 -14.31 21.46
N ALA A 254 -38.12 -14.67 21.10
CA ALA A 254 -39.27 -14.71 22.01
C ALA A 254 -39.12 -15.72 23.18
N ALA A 255 -37.87 -16.12 23.52
CA ALA A 255 -37.49 -16.95 24.66
C ALA A 255 -36.42 -16.26 25.53
N GLY A 256 -36.32 -14.92 25.45
CA GLY A 256 -35.54 -14.07 26.35
C GLY A 256 -36.39 -13.02 27.08
N VAL A 257 -37.71 -13.19 27.12
CA VAL A 257 -38.72 -12.29 27.73
C VAL A 257 -38.65 -12.28 29.28
N GLY A 258 -37.50 -12.65 29.87
CA GLY A 258 -37.29 -12.69 31.32
C GLY A 258 -36.53 -11.50 31.93
N VAL A 259 -35.86 -10.64 31.14
CA VAL A 259 -34.92 -9.63 31.70
C VAL A 259 -35.12 -8.20 31.17
N GLY A 260 -35.99 -7.97 30.19
CA GLY A 260 -36.08 -6.66 29.49
C GLY A 260 -37.16 -5.68 29.97
N VAL A 261 -38.15 -6.09 30.76
CA VAL A 261 -39.30 -5.24 31.13
C VAL A 261 -39.44 -5.03 32.65
N GLY A 262 -38.85 -5.90 33.47
CA GLY A 262 -38.82 -5.74 34.94
C GLY A 262 -37.79 -4.73 35.46
N ALA A 263 -36.83 -4.30 34.64
CA ALA A 263 -35.77 -3.36 35.04
C ALA A 263 -36.15 -1.88 34.90
N GLY A 264 -37.25 -1.56 34.20
CA GLY A 264 -37.73 -0.19 34.04
C GLY A 264 -38.52 0.35 35.25
N ILE A 265 -39.04 -0.53 36.11
CA ILE A 265 -39.85 -0.16 37.29
C ILE A 265 -38.99 -0.23 38.58
N GLY A 266 -37.98 -1.10 38.64
CA GLY A 266 -37.08 -1.23 39.79
C GLY A 266 -36.11 -0.06 39.99
N MET A 267 -35.77 0.68 38.93
CA MET A 267 -34.97 1.91 39.02
C MET A 267 -35.79 3.16 39.35
N GLY A 268 -37.13 3.12 39.20
CA GLY A 268 -38.00 4.25 39.56
C GLY A 268 -38.16 4.45 41.07
N TYR A 269 -38.12 3.36 41.85
CA TYR A 269 -38.26 3.42 43.31
C TYR A 269 -36.98 3.89 44.02
N THR A 270 -35.79 3.56 43.53
CA THR A 270 -34.53 4.07 44.09
C THR A 270 -34.23 5.52 43.69
N MET A 271 -34.86 6.01 42.60
CA MET A 271 -34.75 7.39 42.14
C MET A 271 -35.70 8.36 42.87
N MET A 272 -36.82 7.87 43.43
CA MET A 272 -37.77 8.71 44.20
C MET A 272 -37.34 8.93 45.67
N ASP A 273 -36.65 7.95 46.28
CA ASP A 273 -36.11 8.11 47.64
C ASP A 273 -34.88 9.04 47.68
N SER A 274 -34.09 9.07 46.61
CA SER A 274 -32.95 9.99 46.46
C SER A 274 -33.36 11.44 46.14
N MET A 275 -34.62 11.68 45.74
CA MET A 275 -35.13 13.03 45.47
C MET A 275 -35.73 13.72 46.72
N LYS A 276 -36.04 12.97 47.78
CA LYS A 276 -36.52 13.52 49.06
C LYS A 276 -35.39 14.04 49.98
N GLN A 277 -34.14 13.65 49.70
CA GLN A 277 -32.96 14.05 50.47
C GLN A 277 -32.16 15.20 49.83
N ALA A 278 -32.76 15.92 48.86
CA ALA A 278 -32.14 17.03 48.14
C ALA A 278 -32.55 18.43 48.63
N ASN A 279 -33.32 18.55 49.73
CA ASN A 279 -33.81 19.86 50.22
C ASN A 279 -33.07 20.42 51.45
N SER A 280 -31.76 20.21 51.55
CA SER A 280 -30.92 20.94 52.51
C SER A 280 -29.65 21.45 51.85
N GLN A 281 -29.69 22.73 51.44
CA GLN A 281 -28.49 23.58 51.28
C GLN A 281 -27.72 23.62 52.62
N PRO A 282 -26.37 23.63 52.59
CA PRO A 282 -25.65 24.87 52.28
C PRO A 282 -24.35 24.77 51.45
N ALA A 283 -24.10 25.85 50.72
CA ALA A 283 -22.84 26.57 50.43
C ALA A 283 -21.68 25.93 49.62
N PRO A 284 -20.90 26.75 48.88
CA PRO A 284 -20.15 26.33 47.71
C PRO A 284 -18.64 26.14 47.95
N GLY A 285 -18.06 25.17 47.23
CA GLY A 285 -16.66 25.18 46.82
C GLY A 285 -15.75 24.20 47.55
N GLN A 286 -15.36 23.12 46.86
CA GLN A 286 -13.98 22.63 46.74
C GLN A 286 -13.95 21.38 45.84
N ALA A 287 -13.13 21.43 44.80
CA ALA A 287 -12.86 20.30 43.90
C ALA A 287 -12.12 19.17 44.67
N PRO A 288 -12.47 17.88 44.49
CA PRO A 288 -11.70 16.80 45.08
C PRO A 288 -10.34 16.70 44.39
N ALA A 289 -9.29 16.87 45.18
CA ALA A 289 -7.90 16.64 44.79
C ALA A 289 -7.70 15.19 44.31
N ALA A 290 -6.94 15.05 43.22
CA ALA A 290 -6.52 13.77 42.67
C ALA A 290 -5.77 12.95 43.72
N GLY A 291 -6.32 11.79 44.09
CA GLY A 291 -5.60 10.78 44.85
C GLY A 291 -4.41 10.21 44.03
N PRO A 292 -3.42 9.60 44.69
CA PRO A 292 -2.26 9.04 44.02
C PRO A 292 -2.69 8.00 42.97
N SER A 293 -2.12 8.09 41.78
CA SER A 293 -2.39 7.19 40.66
C SER A 293 -1.14 6.36 40.32
N VAL A 294 -1.35 5.13 39.86
CA VAL A 294 -0.29 4.17 39.49
C VAL A 294 -0.44 3.78 38.02
N LEU A 295 0.68 3.65 37.31
CA LEU A 295 0.67 3.26 35.89
C LEU A 295 0.57 1.74 35.76
N CYS A 296 -0.24 1.28 34.81
CA CYS A 296 -0.37 -0.14 34.51
C CYS A 296 0.94 -0.68 33.93
N PRO A 297 1.53 -1.74 34.50
CA PRO A 297 2.78 -2.31 33.99
C PRO A 297 2.64 -2.99 32.63
N LYS A 298 1.40 -3.32 32.20
CA LYS A 298 1.14 -4.01 30.93
C LYS A 298 0.85 -3.05 29.76
N CYS A 299 0.16 -1.93 30.00
CA CYS A 299 -0.26 -1.02 28.94
C CYS A 299 0.03 0.47 29.22
N GLY A 300 0.62 0.82 30.36
CA GLY A 300 0.96 2.20 30.73
C GLY A 300 -0.22 3.07 31.16
N ALA A 301 -1.46 2.55 31.19
CA ALA A 301 -2.63 3.34 31.57
C ALA A 301 -2.63 3.75 33.04
N GLN A 302 -3.08 4.96 33.34
CA GLN A 302 -3.18 5.48 34.70
C GLN A 302 -4.37 4.84 35.43
N ASN A 303 -4.12 4.26 36.60
CA ASN A 303 -5.10 3.57 37.43
C ASN A 303 -5.07 4.13 38.85
N ALA A 304 -6.17 4.01 39.60
CA ALA A 304 -6.20 4.40 41.00
C ALA A 304 -5.21 3.57 41.84
N ALA A 305 -4.51 4.19 42.79
CA ALA A 305 -3.65 3.47 43.73
C ALA A 305 -4.46 2.39 44.46
N GLY A 306 -4.00 1.13 44.38
CA GLY A 306 -4.69 -0.03 44.98
C GLY A 306 -5.65 -0.80 44.05
N ALA A 307 -5.82 -0.37 42.78
CA ALA A 307 -6.56 -1.15 41.79
C ALA A 307 -5.96 -2.56 41.63
N LYS A 308 -6.79 -3.62 41.68
CA LYS A 308 -6.34 -5.02 41.48
C LYS A 308 -6.18 -5.41 40.01
N PHE A 309 -6.91 -4.73 39.13
CA PHE A 309 -6.89 -4.92 37.69
C PHE A 309 -6.91 -3.57 36.98
N CYS A 310 -6.26 -3.50 35.81
CA CYS A 310 -6.21 -2.30 35.00
C CYS A 310 -7.58 -2.04 34.37
N SER A 311 -8.11 -0.85 34.54
CA SER A 311 -9.40 -0.42 33.97
C SER A 311 -9.39 -0.33 32.44
N ASN A 312 -8.20 -0.28 31.81
CA ASN A 312 -8.06 -0.19 30.36
C ASN A 312 -7.81 -1.56 29.68
N CYS A 313 -6.87 -2.36 30.19
CA CYS A 313 -6.46 -3.61 29.54
C CYS A 313 -6.85 -4.90 30.30
N GLY A 314 -7.49 -4.79 31.47
CA GLY A 314 -7.83 -5.92 32.33
C GLY A 314 -6.64 -6.64 32.97
N GLY A 315 -5.40 -6.16 32.74
CA GLY A 315 -4.19 -6.76 33.31
C GLY A 315 -4.17 -6.65 34.83
N LYS A 316 -3.78 -7.72 35.52
CA LYS A 316 -3.61 -7.75 36.98
C LYS A 316 -2.56 -6.69 37.38
N MET A 317 -2.93 -5.79 38.27
CA MET A 317 -2.07 -4.70 38.76
C MET A 317 -1.19 -5.13 39.94
N THR A 318 -1.48 -6.29 40.53
CA THR A 318 -0.62 -6.93 41.52
C THR A 318 0.39 -7.83 40.79
N VAL A 319 1.66 -7.47 40.88
CA VAL A 319 2.75 -8.30 40.37
C VAL A 319 3.00 -9.40 41.40
N ASP A 320 2.88 -10.67 41.00
CA ASP A 320 3.12 -11.80 41.90
C ASP A 320 4.61 -11.77 42.31
N LYS A 321 4.86 -11.83 43.63
CA LYS A 321 6.22 -11.75 44.19
C LYS A 321 6.75 -13.14 44.51
N VAL A 322 8.00 -13.39 44.18
CA VAL A 322 8.75 -14.61 44.52
C VAL A 322 9.92 -14.26 45.43
N ALA A 323 10.30 -15.15 46.34
CA ALA A 323 11.48 -14.93 47.19
C ALA A 323 12.76 -15.28 46.41
N CYS A 324 13.77 -14.42 46.48
CA CYS A 324 15.07 -14.70 45.89
C CYS A 324 15.73 -15.88 46.62
N PRO A 325 16.18 -16.93 45.91
CA PRO A 325 16.77 -18.12 46.53
C PRO A 325 18.13 -17.86 47.21
N LYS A 326 18.80 -16.72 46.92
CA LYS A 326 20.10 -16.38 47.51
C LYS A 326 20.01 -15.45 48.72
N CYS A 327 19.18 -14.40 48.66
CA CYS A 327 19.10 -13.40 49.73
C CYS A 327 17.72 -13.31 50.41
N GLY A 328 16.72 -14.06 49.94
CA GLY A 328 15.37 -14.07 50.51
C GLY A 328 14.49 -12.86 50.17
N ALA A 329 15.01 -11.86 49.46
CA ALA A 329 14.24 -10.66 49.10
C ALA A 329 13.02 -11.00 48.22
N GLN A 330 11.88 -10.35 48.46
CA GLN A 330 10.69 -10.49 47.63
C GLN A 330 10.82 -9.67 46.35
N ILE A 331 10.89 -10.35 45.21
CA ILE A 331 11.09 -9.75 43.90
C ILE A 331 9.89 -10.07 42.99
N ASN A 332 9.68 -9.28 41.95
CA ASN A 332 8.66 -9.57 40.95
C ASN A 332 9.01 -10.89 40.23
N ALA A 333 8.03 -11.78 40.04
CA ALA A 333 8.21 -13.10 39.42
C ALA A 333 8.85 -13.05 38.03
N ASP A 334 8.62 -11.97 37.28
CA ASP A 334 9.14 -11.77 35.92
C ASP A 334 10.53 -11.10 35.87
N SER A 335 11.14 -10.82 37.02
CA SER A 335 12.48 -10.19 37.08
C SER A 335 13.53 -11.18 36.59
N LYS A 336 14.39 -10.79 35.63
CA LYS A 336 15.51 -11.63 35.16
C LYS A 336 16.65 -11.73 36.17
N PHE A 337 16.79 -10.73 37.04
CA PHE A 337 17.81 -10.67 38.10
C PHE A 337 17.19 -10.10 39.38
N CYS A 338 17.69 -10.52 40.54
CA CYS A 338 17.32 -9.95 41.82
C CYS A 338 17.96 -8.56 41.97
N PRO A 339 17.18 -7.48 42.17
CA PRO A 339 17.70 -6.13 42.29
C PRO A 339 18.54 -5.91 43.57
N GLU A 340 18.38 -6.76 44.59
CA GLU A 340 19.10 -6.63 45.87
C GLU A 340 20.48 -7.30 45.86
N CYS A 341 20.63 -8.45 45.20
CA CYS A 341 21.88 -9.23 45.26
C CYS A 341 22.46 -9.63 43.89
N GLY A 342 21.82 -9.20 42.79
CA GLY A 342 22.25 -9.48 41.41
C GLY A 342 22.06 -10.92 40.93
N THR A 343 21.48 -11.80 41.75
CA THR A 343 21.30 -13.22 41.37
C THR A 343 20.32 -13.37 40.22
N SER A 344 20.70 -14.13 39.18
CA SER A 344 19.82 -14.43 38.06
C SER A 344 18.63 -15.28 38.50
N MET A 345 17.45 -14.88 38.04
CA MET A 345 16.16 -15.53 38.30
C MET A 345 15.61 -16.19 37.03
N ALA A 346 16.41 -16.25 35.97
CA ALA A 346 16.03 -16.91 34.72
C ALA A 346 15.78 -18.41 34.94
N LYS A 347 14.69 -18.92 34.37
CA LYS A 347 14.38 -20.36 34.36
C LYS A 347 15.46 -21.09 33.55
N LYS A 348 16.08 -22.12 34.11
CA LYS A 348 17.05 -22.98 33.42
C LYS A 348 16.31 -24.14 32.76
N LYS A 349 16.77 -24.65 31.62
CA LYS A 349 16.24 -25.90 31.06
C LYS A 349 16.95 -27.10 31.69
N CYS A 350 16.19 -28.12 32.06
CA CYS A 350 16.74 -29.37 32.53
C CYS A 350 17.56 -30.03 31.41
N PRO A 351 18.83 -30.43 31.66
CA PRO A 351 19.68 -31.02 30.63
C PRO A 351 19.21 -32.41 30.18
N LYS A 352 18.37 -33.10 30.96
CA LYS A 352 17.89 -34.44 30.64
C LYS A 352 16.56 -34.45 29.90
N CYS A 353 15.55 -33.71 30.38
CA CYS A 353 14.21 -33.72 29.80
C CYS A 353 13.81 -32.41 29.10
N GLY A 354 14.65 -31.37 29.17
CA GLY A 354 14.38 -30.07 28.54
C GLY A 354 13.35 -29.19 29.26
N ALA A 355 12.70 -29.68 30.32
CA ALA A 355 11.71 -28.94 31.08
C ALA A 355 12.30 -27.67 31.72
N GLU A 356 11.52 -26.59 31.76
CA GLU A 356 11.93 -25.36 32.43
C GLU A 356 11.88 -25.54 33.95
N VAL A 357 13.00 -25.25 34.60
CA VAL A 357 13.18 -25.37 36.04
C VAL A 357 13.36 -23.97 36.63
N ALA A 358 12.64 -23.71 37.72
CA ALA A 358 12.73 -22.44 38.45
C ALA A 358 14.17 -22.16 38.93
N ALA A 359 14.55 -20.89 38.93
CA ALA A 359 15.87 -20.47 39.39
C ALA A 359 16.11 -20.91 40.84
N GLY A 360 17.18 -21.67 41.08
CA GLY A 360 17.58 -22.17 42.40
C GLY A 360 17.05 -23.56 42.77
N ALA A 361 16.28 -24.24 41.92
CA ALA A 361 15.85 -25.61 42.21
C ALA A 361 17.00 -26.60 41.99
N LYS A 362 17.29 -27.43 43.00
CA LYS A 362 18.36 -28.45 42.95
C LYS A 362 18.00 -29.68 42.12
N PHE A 363 16.71 -29.93 41.93
CA PHE A 363 16.17 -31.10 41.23
C PHE A 363 15.10 -30.66 40.23
N CYS A 364 15.02 -31.37 39.11
CA CYS A 364 13.99 -31.16 38.09
C CYS A 364 12.67 -31.76 38.59
N PRO A 365 11.58 -30.97 38.67
CA PRO A 365 10.30 -31.47 39.16
C PRO A 365 9.66 -32.51 38.23
N GLU A 366 10.03 -32.53 36.94
CA GLU A 366 9.45 -33.43 35.94
C GLU A 366 10.16 -34.79 35.88
N CYS A 367 11.48 -34.84 36.07
CA CYS A 367 12.26 -36.07 35.88
C CYS A 367 13.19 -36.45 37.04
N GLY A 368 13.14 -35.69 38.14
CA GLY A 368 13.92 -35.93 39.36
C GLY A 368 15.43 -35.72 39.22
N THR A 369 15.93 -35.37 38.03
CA THR A 369 17.37 -35.23 37.77
C THR A 369 17.91 -33.95 38.40
N THR A 370 19.13 -34.00 38.96
CA THR A 370 19.79 -32.85 39.55
C THR A 370 20.11 -31.78 38.51
N VAL A 371 19.86 -30.52 38.87
CA VAL A 371 19.99 -29.33 38.02
C VAL A 371 20.67 -28.25 38.85
N ASN A 372 21.97 -28.40 39.11
CA ASN A 372 22.76 -27.34 39.74
C ASN A 372 23.11 -26.24 38.72
#